data_AF-A0A7G1HSP2-F1
#
_entry.id   AF-A0A7G1HSP2-F1
#
_cell.length_a   1.000
_cell.length_b   1.000
_cell.length_c   1.000
_cell.angle_alpha   90.00
_cell.angle_beta   90.00
_cell.angle_gamma   90.00
#
_symmetry.space_group_name_H-M   'P 1'
#
loop_
_entity.id
_entity.type
_entity.pdbx_description
1 polymer ?
#
loop_
_entity_poly.entity_id
_entity_poly.type
_entity_poly.pdbx_seq_one_letter_code
_entity_poly.pdbx_strand_id
1 'polypeptide(L)'
;MVTIYLDKQVFSHLFNAREEKYSLLREKILSHKDEFIFFYSNAHLFDLQDDKTDIKYAEMKFMQSIVDGCRLIYEGNKQEIIKQSPLDAFGTIGKVGDFSWLENFDF
;
A
#
# COMPACT_ATOMS: atom_id res chain seq x y z
N MET A 1 3.01 6.57 18.77
CA MET A 1 3.28 7.15 17.44
C MET A 1 1.98 7.07 16.65
N VAL A 2 1.63 8.11 15.88
CA VAL A 2 0.38 8.11 15.11
C VAL A 2 0.58 7.26 13.86
N THR A 3 -0.38 6.37 13.59
CA THR A 3 -0.38 5.49 12.43
C THR A 3 -1.37 6.00 11.40
N ILE A 4 -1.00 6.00 10.12
CA ILE A 4 -1.82 6.49 9.02
C ILE A 4 -1.92 5.39 7.96
N TYR A 5 -3.16 5.08 7.58
CA TYR A 5 -3.46 4.21 6.46
C TYR A 5 -4.08 5.07 5.36
N LEU A 6 -3.48 5.03 4.16
CA LEU A 6 -3.99 5.73 2.99
C LEU A 6 -4.67 4.73 2.07
N ASP A 7 -5.70 5.18 1.37
CA ASP A 7 -6.32 4.39 0.31
C ASP A 7 -5.42 4.32 -0.93
N LYS A 8 -5.57 3.27 -1.75
CA LYS A 8 -4.80 3.11 -2.99
C LYS A 8 -4.99 4.30 -3.94
N GLN A 9 -6.20 4.84 -4.06
CA GLN A 9 -6.46 6.01 -4.92
C GLN A 9 -5.65 7.24 -4.48
N VAL A 10 -5.44 7.40 -3.17
CA VAL A 10 -4.60 8.47 -2.64
C VAL A 10 -3.15 8.26 -3.08
N PHE A 11 -2.61 7.04 -2.97
CA PHE A 11 -1.27 6.74 -3.48
C PHE A 11 -1.14 7.02 -4.98
N SER A 12 -2.14 6.63 -5.78
CA SER A 12 -2.14 6.90 -7.22
C SER A 12 -2.14 8.40 -7.54
N HIS A 13 -2.89 9.21 -6.79
CA HIS A 13 -2.90 10.66 -6.94
C HIS A 13 -1.57 11.30 -6.51
N LEU A 14 -0.98 10.85 -5.41
CA LEU A 14 0.32 11.33 -4.93
C LEU A 14 1.47 10.93 -5.86
N PHE A 15 1.40 9.74 -6.46
CA PHE A 15 2.37 9.24 -7.43
C PHE A 15 2.34 10.07 -8.71
N ASN A 16 1.15 10.27 -9.28
CA ASN A 16 0.98 11.01 -10.53
C ASN A 16 1.14 12.52 -10.37
N ALA A 17 0.75 13.07 -9.21
CA ALA A 17 0.90 14.48 -8.83
C ALA A 17 0.44 15.49 -9.92
N ARG A 18 -0.63 15.17 -10.66
CA ARG A 18 -1.12 15.99 -11.78
C ARG A 18 -1.78 17.30 -11.35
N GLU A 19 -2.38 17.30 -10.16
CA GLU A 19 -3.00 18.48 -9.55
C GLU A 19 -2.10 19.00 -8.43
N GLU A 20 -1.95 20.33 -8.33
CA GLU A 20 -1.11 21.01 -7.33
C GLU A 20 -1.41 20.56 -5.89
N LYS A 21 -2.70 20.33 -5.58
CA LYS A 21 -3.13 19.86 -4.25
C LYS A 21 -2.47 18.54 -3.84
N TYR A 22 -2.21 17.63 -4.78
CA TYR A 22 -1.59 16.34 -4.52
C TYR A 22 -0.07 16.45 -4.42
N SER A 23 0.55 17.34 -5.21
CA SER A 23 1.97 17.67 -5.05
C SER A 23 2.26 18.25 -3.66
N LEU A 24 1.44 19.22 -3.22
CA LEU A 24 1.57 19.82 -1.90
C LEU A 24 1.35 18.81 -0.78
N LEU A 25 0.34 17.93 -0.90
CA LEU A 25 0.09 16.87 0.08
C LEU A 25 1.26 15.88 0.14
N ARG A 26 1.82 15.49 -1.02
CA ARG A 26 2.99 14.62 -1.10
C ARG A 26 4.18 15.23 -0.40
N GLU A 27 4.48 16.50 -0.63
CA GLU A 27 5.58 17.20 0.04
C GLU A 27 5.41 17.24 1.56
N LYS A 28 4.18 17.48 2.04
CA LYS A 28 3.86 17.45 3.47
C LYS A 28 4.07 16.06 4.08
N ILE A 29 3.58 15.01 3.42
CA ILE A 29 3.77 13.62 3.88
C ILE A 29 5.26 13.29 3.95
N LEU A 30 6.02 13.58 2.89
CA LEU A 30 7.44 13.23 2.84
C LEU A 30 8.29 14.03 3.84
N SER A 31 7.96 15.29 4.09
CA SER A 31 8.67 16.14 5.08
C SER A 31 8.42 15.72 6.53
N HIS A 32 7.32 15.04 6.81
CA HIS A 32 6.97 14.56 8.16
C HIS A 32 6.96 13.03 8.24
N LYS A 33 7.59 12.34 7.29
CA LYS A 33 7.50 10.88 7.16
C LYS A 33 8.04 10.12 8.38
N ASP A 34 8.97 10.73 9.12
CA ASP A 34 9.58 10.14 10.30
C ASP A 34 8.78 10.41 11.60
N GLU A 35 7.72 11.24 11.52
CA GLU A 35 6.82 11.55 12.64
C GLU A 35 5.63 10.57 12.74
N PHE A 36 5.31 9.90 11.64
CA PHE A 36 4.17 9.00 11.49
C PHE A 36 4.62 7.62 11.03
N ILE A 37 3.78 6.61 11.29
CA ILE A 37 3.93 5.30 10.66
C ILE A 37 2.87 5.17 9.58
N PHE A 38 3.29 5.10 8.32
CA PHE A 38 2.38 4.87 7.20
C PHE A 38 2.29 3.39 6.87
N PHE A 39 1.08 2.88 6.67
CA PHE A 39 0.83 1.49 6.33
C PHE A 39 0.40 1.30 4.88
N TYR A 40 0.67 0.12 4.34
CA TYR A 40 -0.02 -0.44 3.19
C TYR A 40 -0.53 -1.86 3.52
N SER A 41 -1.34 -2.46 2.67
CA SER A 41 -1.94 -3.79 2.90
C SER A 41 -2.10 -4.57 1.59
N ASN A 42 -2.66 -5.78 1.68
CA ASN A 42 -2.98 -6.59 0.51
C ASN A 42 -3.99 -5.93 -0.43
N ALA A 43 -4.93 -5.12 0.09
CA ALA A 43 -5.90 -4.42 -0.75
C ALA A 43 -5.21 -3.57 -1.84
N HIS A 44 -4.16 -2.84 -1.45
CA HIS A 44 -3.35 -2.07 -2.39
C HIS A 44 -2.70 -2.95 -3.46
N LEU A 45 -2.18 -4.11 -3.06
CA LEU A 45 -1.49 -5.02 -3.96
C LEU A 45 -2.47 -5.67 -4.94
N PHE A 46 -3.69 -5.97 -4.51
CA PHE A 46 -4.75 -6.47 -5.38
C PHE A 46 -5.18 -5.41 -6.40
N ASP A 47 -5.41 -4.17 -5.96
CA ASP A 47 -5.71 -3.05 -6.88
C ASP A 47 -4.60 -2.85 -7.92
N LEU A 48 -3.34 -3.03 -7.54
CA LEU A 48 -2.17 -2.93 -8.44
C LEU A 48 -1.98 -4.19 -9.32
N GLN A 49 -2.52 -5.34 -8.92
CA GLN A 49 -2.50 -6.58 -9.71
C GLN A 49 -3.44 -6.49 -10.92
N ASP A 50 -4.52 -5.71 -10.77
CA ASP A 50 -5.46 -5.43 -11.85
C ASP A 50 -4.88 -4.49 -12.91
N ASP A 51 -3.93 -3.61 -12.55
CA ASP A 51 -3.16 -2.82 -13.52
C ASP A 51 -2.24 -3.73 -14.35
N LYS A 52 -2.49 -3.80 -15.65
CA LYS A 52 -1.70 -4.63 -16.60
C LYS A 52 -0.45 -3.91 -17.11
N THR A 53 -0.29 -2.63 -16.83
CA THR A 53 0.89 -1.84 -17.22
C THR A 53 2.05 -2.04 -16.25
N ASP A 54 3.26 -1.69 -16.69
CA ASP A 54 4.44 -1.70 -15.82
C ASP A 54 4.50 -0.48 -14.89
N ILE A 55 3.56 0.48 -15.01
CA ILE A 55 3.48 1.67 -14.16
C ILE A 55 3.29 1.29 -12.70
N LYS A 56 2.56 0.21 -12.41
CA LYS A 56 2.38 -0.35 -11.06
C LYS A 56 3.69 -0.57 -10.31
N TYR A 57 4.77 -0.94 -11.00
CA TYR A 57 6.07 -1.16 -10.35
C TYR A 57 6.72 0.15 -9.92
N ALA A 58 6.53 1.23 -10.69
CA ALA A 58 6.94 2.57 -10.30
C ALA A 58 6.09 3.11 -9.16
N GLU A 59 4.77 2.87 -9.18
CA GLU A 59 3.86 3.24 -8.10
C GLU A 59 4.21 2.51 -6.80
N MET A 60 4.51 1.21 -6.83
CA MET A 60 4.97 0.46 -5.65
C MET A 60 6.28 0.99 -5.07
N LYS A 61 7.24 1.37 -5.92
CA LYS A 61 8.48 2.02 -5.48
C LYS A 61 8.20 3.37 -4.81
N PHE A 62 7.23 4.12 -5.33
CA PHE A 62 6.78 5.35 -4.70
C PHE A 62 6.11 5.09 -3.35
N MET A 63 5.19 4.12 -3.26
CA MET A 63 4.57 3.72 -1.99
C MET A 63 5.63 3.37 -0.94
N GLN A 64 6.66 2.60 -1.31
CA GLN A 64 7.77 2.23 -0.43
C GLN A 64 8.44 3.47 0.21
N SER A 65 8.55 4.57 -0.53
CA SER A 65 9.15 5.81 0.00
C SER A 65 8.35 6.47 1.12
N ILE A 66 7.06 6.13 1.26
CA ILE A 66 6.16 6.63 2.29
C ILE A 66 5.99 5.61 3.42
N VAL A 67 5.75 4.35 3.08
CA VAL A 67 5.33 3.33 4.08
C VAL A 67 6.49 2.62 4.76
N ASP A 68 7.73 2.79 4.28
CA ASP A 68 8.93 2.16 4.82
C ASP A 68 8.76 0.63 5.05
N GLY A 69 8.02 -0.01 4.14
CA GLY A 69 7.69 -1.43 4.20
C GLY A 69 6.79 -1.85 5.37
N CYS A 70 6.08 -0.95 6.05
CA CYS A 70 5.12 -1.31 7.08
C CYS A 70 3.85 -1.89 6.44
N ARG A 71 3.79 -3.23 6.32
CA ARG A 71 2.65 -3.96 5.77
C ARG A 71 1.70 -4.36 6.89
N LEU A 72 0.44 -3.92 6.80
CA LEU A 72 -0.66 -4.34 7.64
C LEU A 72 -1.28 -5.62 7.08
N ILE A 73 -1.33 -6.66 7.92
CA ILE A 73 -1.93 -7.97 7.62
C ILE A 73 -3.06 -8.24 8.62
N TYR A 74 -4.10 -8.89 8.13
CA TYR A 74 -5.19 -9.41 8.94
C TYR A 74 -5.09 -10.93 8.98
N GLU A 75 -4.92 -11.49 10.18
CA GLU A 75 -4.97 -12.94 10.42
C GLU A 75 -6.14 -13.23 11.36
N GLY A 76 -7.27 -13.67 10.77
CA GLY A 76 -8.55 -13.75 11.47
C GLY A 76 -8.96 -12.37 12.03
N ASN A 77 -9.15 -12.29 13.35
CA ASN A 77 -9.53 -11.05 14.04
C ASN A 77 -8.32 -10.24 14.56
N LYS A 78 -7.09 -10.60 14.18
CA LYS A 78 -5.87 -9.93 14.63
C LYS A 78 -5.24 -9.10 13.52
N GLN A 79 -4.79 -7.91 13.90
CA GLN A 79 -3.97 -7.05 13.05
C GLN A 79 -2.50 -7.27 13.39
N GLU A 80 -1.70 -7.57 12.38
CA GLU A 80 -0.26 -7.70 12.50
C GLU A 80 0.45 -6.77 11.53
N ILE A 81 1.63 -6.29 11.94
CA ILE A 81 2.47 -5.42 11.13
C ILE A 81 3.78 -6.16 10.86
N ILE A 82 4.09 -6.36 9.58
CA ILE A 82 5.37 -6.94 9.16
C ILE A 82 6.16 -5.92 8.34
N LYS A 83 7.49 -6.04 8.38
CA LYS A 83 8.39 -5.25 7.54
C LYS A 83 8.65 -5.96 6.23
N GLN A 84 8.04 -5.48 5.16
CA GLN A 84 8.18 -6.00 3.81
C GLN A 84 7.91 -4.88 2.81
N SER A 85 8.69 -4.80 1.71
CA SER A 85 8.40 -3.78 0.70
C SER A 85 7.13 -4.14 -0.11
N PRO A 86 6.38 -3.16 -0.64
CA PRO A 86 5.26 -3.41 -1.54
C PRO A 86 5.66 -4.28 -2.73
N LEU A 87 6.84 -4.05 -3.31
CA LEU A 87 7.33 -4.80 -4.47
C LEU A 87 7.63 -6.27 -4.12
N ASP A 88 8.29 -6.54 -2.99
CA ASP A 88 8.56 -7.91 -2.55
C ASP A 88 7.26 -8.64 -2.21
N ALA A 89 6.34 -7.96 -1.52
CA ALA A 89 5.03 -8.50 -1.19
C ALA A 89 4.23 -8.84 -2.45
N PHE A 90 4.26 -7.97 -3.47
CA PHE A 90 3.59 -8.20 -4.76
C PHE A 90 4.12 -9.43 -5.49
N GLY A 91 5.44 -9.67 -5.48
CA GLY A 91 6.03 -10.88 -6.07
C GLY A 91 5.55 -12.18 -5.42
N THR A 92 5.12 -12.11 -4.15
CA THR A 92 4.61 -13.27 -3.41
C THR A 92 3.09 -13.43 -3.49
N ILE A 93 2.33 -12.34 -3.68
CA ILE A 93 0.87 -12.38 -3.71
C ILE A 93 0.32 -13.10 -4.95
N GLY A 94 1.04 -13.05 -6.09
CA GLY A 94 0.64 -13.71 -7.33
C GLY A 94 0.77 -15.25 -7.35
N LYS A 95 1.38 -15.85 -6.32
CA LYS A 95 1.38 -17.32 -6.13
C LYS A 95 0.14 -17.81 -5.36
N VAL A 96 -0.64 -16.87 -4.83
CA VAL A 96 -1.82 -17.10 -4.02
C VAL A 96 -3.03 -16.96 -4.95
N GLY A 97 -3.28 -18.01 -5.73
CA GLY A 97 -4.66 -18.42 -6.05
C GLY A 97 -5.38 -19.02 -4.83
N ASP A 98 -4.80 -18.85 -3.64
CA ASP A 98 -5.33 -19.27 -2.36
C ASP A 98 -6.15 -18.12 -1.76
N PHE A 99 -7.36 -18.01 -2.30
CA PHE A 99 -8.42 -17.12 -1.82
C PHE A 99 -9.03 -17.61 -0.48
N SER A 100 -8.33 -18.42 0.31
CA SER A 100 -8.80 -18.90 1.62
C SER A 100 -9.18 -17.77 2.59
N TRP A 101 -8.70 -16.55 2.38
CA TRP A 101 -9.15 -15.37 3.13
C TRP A 101 -10.50 -14.79 2.66
N LEU A 102 -10.92 -15.02 1.41
CA LEU A 102 -12.26 -14.67 0.91
C LEU A 102 -13.32 -15.68 1.34
N GLU A 103 -12.96 -16.95 1.55
CA GLU A 103 -13.90 -17.98 2.03
C GLU A 103 -14.38 -17.75 3.47
N ASN A 104 -13.80 -16.79 4.21
CA ASN A 104 -14.22 -16.42 5.57
C ASN A 104 -15.21 -15.24 5.60
N PHE A 105 -15.67 -14.74 4.46
CA PHE A 105 -16.74 -13.74 4.39
C PHE A 105 -18.06 -14.43 4.02
N ASP A 106 -18.87 -14.74 5.02
CA ASP A 106 -20.28 -15.08 4.82
C ASP A 106 -21.01 -13.81 4.32
N PHE A 107 -21.53 -13.85 3.09
CA PHE A 107 -22.41 -12.84 2.52
C PHE A 107 -23.85 -12.98 3.00
#